data_AF-A0A7C1TZZ4-F1
#
_entry.id   AF-A0A7C1TZZ4-F1
#
_cell.length_a   1.000
_cell.length_b   1.000
_cell.length_c   1.000
_cell.angle_alpha   90.00
_cell.angle_beta   90.00
_cell.angle_gamma   90.00
#
_symmetry.space_group_name_H-M   'P 1'
#
loop_
_entity.id
_entity.type
_entity.pdbx_description
1 polymer ?
#
loop_
_entity_poly.entity_id
_entity_poly.type
_entity_poly.pdbx_seq_one_letter_code
_entity_poly.pdbx_strand_id
1 'polypeptide(L)'
;MLAIGFRFLAGRYHANPWGRHVNEADIEWPPAPWRICRALISTWYHKADHQQFTFGQLEILIDVLSETQPVYELPPAVHAHTRHYMPQWKGNTSLVFDAFARVDPQAELVMAWPELELTNDASMLLDDLLHKLGYLGRAESWVEARRLPDEELPETFQCQPGENPVDTDTGEIVGEVVRLLAPQSHQTYQRWRQGFVDAEISEQKGKKKKLLQQTSPESLTRALCLDTSELQKAGWSQPPAGIFVNYLRPVDCLRPKLARPKTRTRPVTTARFMLVGKPLPRIEDAIRIGERFRAALMGKAKYVLGGEGNIPPELSGHDLGQGNRHGHAFFLPEDVDADGRIDHLLLHAPNGLSAQAQKVLARFKLLRGKQGQEWRVVLEGCGNVNDFIADSYYAGESLVWQTVTPYLRPWHLKKKPPEREQIELFVRKECRLRGLPEPERIEFQTEITVHGKSRRAIHFHRFRNKRGLAQPDTRGCFLRLHFAQPLNGPLALGFGCHFGLGLFCRTTGTG
;
A
#
# COMPACT_ATOMS: atom_id res chain seq x y z
N MET A 1 -8.57 31.05 19.60
CA MET A 1 -7.25 31.16 18.93
C MET A 1 -7.45 31.20 17.42
N LEU A 2 -6.46 31.64 16.63
CA LEU A 2 -6.50 31.54 15.17
C LEU A 2 -5.69 30.33 14.70
N ALA A 3 -6.27 29.49 13.85
CA ALA A 3 -5.52 28.44 13.17
C ALA A 3 -5.94 28.30 11.71
N ILE A 4 -4.98 27.97 10.86
CA ILE A 4 -5.15 27.72 9.42
C ILE A 4 -4.65 26.32 9.10
N GLY A 5 -5.51 25.54 8.46
CA GLY A 5 -5.18 24.23 7.88
C GLY A 5 -4.82 24.37 6.42
N PHE A 6 -3.79 23.64 5.98
CA PHE A 6 -3.32 23.58 4.61
C PHE A 6 -3.24 22.13 4.14
N ARG A 7 -3.93 21.81 3.05
CA ARG A 7 -3.88 20.48 2.41
C ARG A 7 -3.26 20.59 1.03
N PHE A 8 -2.11 19.96 0.84
CA PHE A 8 -1.40 19.98 -0.44
C PHE A 8 -1.94 18.90 -1.38
N LEU A 9 -2.82 19.31 -2.30
CA LEU A 9 -3.64 18.43 -3.14
C LEU A 9 -2.81 17.51 -4.05
N ALA A 10 -1.64 17.97 -4.50
CA ALA A 10 -0.72 17.18 -5.32
C ALA A 10 0.22 16.27 -4.49
N GLY A 11 0.11 16.29 -3.16
CA GLY A 11 1.01 15.58 -2.24
C GLY A 11 2.45 16.10 -2.27
N ARG A 12 2.64 17.34 -2.70
CA ARG A 12 3.96 17.99 -2.84
C ARG A 12 3.86 19.45 -2.43
N TYR A 13 4.87 19.90 -1.70
CA TYR A 13 5.08 21.29 -1.37
C TYR A 13 6.49 21.73 -1.79
N HIS A 14 6.54 22.67 -2.73
CA HIS A 14 7.74 23.24 -3.33
C HIS A 14 7.92 24.67 -2.80
N ALA A 15 8.92 24.87 -1.95
CA ALA A 15 9.30 26.19 -1.48
C ALA A 15 10.80 26.27 -1.18
N ASN A 16 11.46 27.24 -1.80
CA ASN A 16 12.88 27.50 -1.59
C ASN A 16 13.05 28.46 -0.40
N PRO A 17 13.90 28.13 0.59
CA PRO A 17 14.20 29.02 1.71
C PRO A 17 14.72 30.38 1.23
N TRP A 18 14.38 31.43 1.97
CA TRP A 18 14.91 32.77 1.67
C TRP A 18 16.45 32.76 1.71
N GLY A 19 17.07 33.40 0.71
CA GLY A 19 18.52 33.52 0.63
C GLY A 19 19.25 32.26 0.17
N ARG A 20 18.53 31.19 -0.21
CA ARG A 20 19.11 29.98 -0.80
C ARG A 20 18.80 29.86 -2.27
N HIS A 21 19.75 29.34 -3.03
CA HIS A 21 19.59 29.09 -4.45
C HIS A 21 18.82 27.79 -4.69
N VAL A 22 18.00 27.74 -5.76
CA VAL A 22 17.15 26.57 -6.06
C VAL A 22 17.93 25.26 -6.23
N ASN A 23 19.17 25.34 -6.71
CA ASN A 23 20.07 24.20 -6.89
C ASN A 23 20.73 23.69 -5.61
N GLU A 24 20.48 24.30 -4.45
CA GLU A 24 20.90 23.75 -3.15
C GLU A 24 20.00 22.59 -2.70
N ALA A 25 18.89 22.34 -3.42
CA ALA A 25 17.90 21.30 -3.13
C ALA A 25 17.29 21.40 -1.72
N ASP A 26 17.39 22.56 -1.08
CA ASP A 26 16.83 22.81 0.24
C ASP A 26 15.36 23.22 0.16
N ILE A 27 14.62 22.95 1.25
CA ILE A 27 13.17 23.14 1.30
C ILE A 27 12.81 23.89 2.57
N GLU A 28 12.04 24.96 2.40
CA GLU A 28 11.48 25.71 3.51
C GLU A 28 10.34 24.92 4.12
N TRP A 29 10.58 24.19 5.21
CA TRP A 29 9.57 23.43 5.93
C TRP A 29 9.68 23.72 7.44
N PRO A 30 8.61 24.13 8.14
CA PRO A 30 7.30 24.52 7.60
C PRO A 30 7.35 25.74 6.66
N PRO A 31 6.25 26.06 5.97
CA PRO A 31 6.11 27.33 5.26
C PRO A 31 6.39 28.52 6.18
N ALA A 32 7.26 29.44 5.77
CA ALA A 32 7.62 30.57 6.61
C ALA A 32 6.46 31.59 6.73
N PRO A 33 6.27 32.26 7.89
CA PRO A 33 5.19 33.25 8.06
C PRO A 33 5.23 34.38 7.02
N TRP A 34 6.43 34.79 6.60
CA TRP A 34 6.64 35.74 5.51
C TRP A 34 5.99 35.28 4.20
N ARG A 35 6.11 34.00 3.87
CA ARG A 35 5.55 33.42 2.65
C ARG A 35 4.03 33.37 2.71
N ILE A 36 3.46 33.03 3.86
CA ILE A 36 2.01 33.03 4.07
C ILE A 36 1.43 34.42 3.89
N CYS A 37 2.01 35.43 4.55
CA CYS A 37 1.56 36.82 4.42
C CYS A 37 1.62 37.30 2.96
N ARG A 38 2.72 37.01 2.25
CA ARG A 38 2.83 37.37 0.82
C ARG A 38 1.85 36.59 -0.06
N ALA A 39 1.54 35.34 0.26
CA ALA A 39 0.55 34.55 -0.47
C ALA A 39 -0.87 35.12 -0.29
N LEU A 40 -1.22 35.57 0.92
CA LEU A 40 -2.49 36.25 1.19
C LEU A 40 -2.58 37.59 0.47
N ILE A 41 -1.53 38.42 0.52
CA ILE A 41 -1.44 39.69 -0.21
C ILE A 41 -1.60 39.46 -1.72
N SER A 42 -0.87 38.50 -2.28
CA SER A 42 -0.98 38.13 -3.70
C SER A 42 -2.40 37.68 -4.04
N THR A 43 -3.02 36.87 -3.18
CA THR A 43 -4.40 36.40 -3.39
C THR A 43 -5.39 37.56 -3.34
N TRP A 44 -5.18 38.53 -2.46
CA TRP A 44 -5.99 39.75 -2.41
C TRP A 44 -5.91 40.52 -3.72
N TYR A 45 -4.71 40.84 -4.21
CA TYR A 45 -4.52 41.58 -5.45
C TYR A 45 -5.15 40.89 -6.67
N HIS A 46 -5.05 39.56 -6.75
CA HIS A 46 -5.46 38.83 -7.94
C HIS A 46 -6.88 38.27 -7.90
N LYS A 47 -7.46 38.06 -6.72
CA LYS A 47 -8.69 37.26 -6.57
C LYS A 47 -9.72 37.80 -5.59
N ALA A 48 -9.37 38.72 -4.69
CA ALA A 48 -10.36 39.29 -3.77
C ALA A 48 -11.33 40.23 -4.50
N ASP A 49 -12.54 40.37 -3.97
CA ASP A 49 -13.46 41.42 -4.38
C ASP A 49 -13.05 42.73 -3.71
N HIS A 50 -12.41 43.65 -4.46
CA HIS A 50 -11.90 44.91 -3.91
C HIS A 50 -13.01 45.91 -3.56
N GLN A 51 -14.26 45.68 -3.99
CA GLN A 51 -15.39 46.49 -3.53
C GLN A 51 -15.83 46.07 -2.12
N GLN A 52 -15.73 44.78 -1.82
CA GLN A 52 -16.05 44.23 -0.51
C GLN A 52 -14.88 44.36 0.48
N PHE A 53 -13.66 44.13 0.00
CA PHE A 53 -12.46 44.04 0.82
C PHE A 53 -11.40 45.06 0.39
N THR A 54 -11.34 46.17 1.10
CA THR A 54 -10.42 47.28 0.85
C THR A 54 -8.98 46.94 1.21
N PHE A 55 -8.03 47.71 0.66
CA PHE A 55 -6.61 47.57 1.01
C PHE A 55 -6.35 47.82 2.51
N GLY A 56 -7.08 48.74 3.14
CA GLY A 56 -6.95 49.00 4.59
C GLY A 56 -7.34 47.78 5.45
N GLN A 57 -8.35 47.00 5.03
CA GLN A 57 -8.69 45.74 5.70
C GLN A 57 -7.60 44.69 5.53
N LEU A 58 -6.95 44.63 4.37
CA LEU A 58 -5.76 43.79 4.18
C LEU A 58 -4.62 44.22 5.11
N GLU A 59 -4.38 45.53 5.24
CA GLU A 59 -3.33 46.05 6.14
C GLU A 59 -3.57 45.63 7.58
N ILE A 60 -4.80 45.76 8.08
CA ILE A 60 -5.19 45.31 9.42
C ILE A 60 -4.94 43.80 9.59
N LEU A 61 -5.36 42.97 8.61
CA LEU A 61 -5.16 41.53 8.68
C LEU A 61 -3.67 41.16 8.75
N ILE A 62 -2.84 41.76 7.90
CA ILE A 62 -1.40 41.48 7.85
C ILE A 62 -0.70 41.99 9.11
N ASP A 63 -1.08 43.16 9.63
CA ASP A 63 -0.54 43.69 10.88
C ASP A 63 -0.82 42.71 12.03
N VAL A 64 -2.06 42.23 12.16
CA VAL A 64 -2.47 41.26 13.19
C VAL A 64 -1.71 39.94 13.06
N LEU A 65 -1.64 39.34 11.86
CA LEU A 65 -0.89 38.10 11.62
C LEU A 65 0.62 38.21 11.89
N SER A 66 1.15 39.43 11.94
CA SER A 66 2.57 39.72 12.17
C SER A 66 2.89 40.07 13.64
N GLU A 67 1.88 40.13 14.52
CA GLU A 67 2.08 40.49 15.93
C GLU A 67 2.86 39.42 16.71
N THR A 68 2.49 38.16 16.51
CA THR A 68 3.10 37.01 17.18
C THR A 68 3.51 35.94 16.18
N GLN A 69 4.43 35.06 16.61
CA GLN A 69 4.91 33.98 15.79
C GLN A 69 3.97 32.76 15.89
N PRO A 70 3.62 32.15 14.76
CA PRO A 70 2.77 30.96 14.76
C PRO A 70 3.50 29.74 15.34
N VAL A 71 2.74 28.73 15.70
CA VAL A 71 3.17 27.35 15.97
C VAL A 71 2.59 26.42 14.90
N TYR A 72 3.18 25.24 14.72
CA TYR A 72 2.84 24.34 13.63
C TYR A 72 2.64 22.90 14.09
N GLU A 73 1.64 22.27 13.47
CA GLU A 73 1.51 20.81 13.42
C GLU A 73 1.81 20.37 12.00
N LEU A 74 2.87 19.57 11.85
CA LEU A 74 3.42 19.17 10.57
C LEU A 74 2.93 17.77 10.20
N PRO A 75 2.34 17.57 9.02
CA PRO A 75 2.02 16.25 8.55
C PRO A 75 3.34 15.48 8.32
N PRO A 76 3.32 14.14 8.41
CA PRO A 76 4.46 13.33 7.99
C PRO A 76 4.88 13.70 6.57
N ALA A 77 6.14 14.12 6.41
CA ALA A 77 6.68 14.57 5.15
C ALA A 77 8.00 13.86 4.82
N VAL A 78 8.37 13.87 3.55
CA VAL A 78 9.65 13.34 3.07
C VAL A 78 10.32 14.38 2.19
N HIS A 79 11.57 14.73 2.51
CA HIS A 79 12.41 15.52 1.61
C HIS A 79 12.70 14.72 0.34
N ALA A 80 12.33 15.26 -0.82
CA ALA A 80 12.52 14.65 -2.12
C ALA A 80 12.94 15.69 -3.15
N HIS A 81 13.57 15.25 -4.22
CA HIS A 81 13.88 16.10 -5.37
C HIS A 81 13.86 15.29 -6.66
N THR A 82 13.57 15.98 -7.76
CA THR A 82 13.88 15.48 -9.10
C THR A 82 15.18 16.11 -9.61
N ARG A 83 15.87 15.40 -10.50
CA ARG A 83 17.16 15.82 -11.08
C ARG A 83 17.00 15.96 -12.58
N HIS A 84 17.27 17.15 -13.10
CA HIS A 84 17.11 17.47 -14.52
C HIS A 84 18.44 17.95 -15.08
N TYR A 85 18.86 17.40 -16.23
CA TYR A 85 20.03 17.89 -16.96
C TYR A 85 19.56 18.88 -18.02
N MET A 86 19.48 20.16 -17.64
CA MET A 86 18.96 21.21 -18.50
C MET A 86 19.99 21.60 -19.57
N PRO A 87 19.61 21.67 -20.86
CA PRO A 87 20.53 22.05 -21.92
C PRO A 87 20.97 23.51 -21.76
N GLN A 88 22.26 23.74 -21.97
CA GLN A 88 22.89 25.06 -22.01
C GLN A 88 23.26 25.42 -23.45
N TRP A 89 23.45 26.71 -23.68
CA TRP A 89 24.02 27.20 -24.95
C TRP A 89 25.38 26.52 -25.21
N LYS A 90 25.61 26.02 -26.43
CA LYS A 90 26.77 25.21 -26.88
C LYS A 90 26.78 23.70 -26.52
N GLY A 91 25.63 23.12 -26.20
CA GLY A 91 25.49 21.65 -26.12
C GLY A 91 25.96 21.00 -24.82
N ASN A 92 26.32 21.81 -23.81
CA ASN A 92 26.53 21.33 -22.45
C ASN A 92 25.19 21.19 -21.71
N THR A 93 25.17 20.45 -20.60
CA THR A 93 24.00 20.38 -19.71
C THR A 93 24.37 20.79 -18.29
N SER A 94 23.49 21.49 -17.59
CA SER A 94 23.63 21.77 -16.16
C SER A 94 22.64 20.93 -15.35
N LEU A 95 23.10 20.32 -14.27
CA LEU A 95 22.24 19.63 -13.32
C LEU A 95 21.43 20.67 -12.52
N VAL A 96 20.11 20.54 -12.56
CA VAL A 96 19.16 21.35 -11.80
C VAL A 96 18.38 20.43 -10.87
N PHE A 97 18.24 20.86 -9.62
CA PHE A 97 17.41 20.19 -8.63
C PHE A 97 16.05 20.87 -8.54
N ASP A 98 15.00 20.06 -8.50
CA ASP A 98 13.66 20.51 -8.15
C ASP A 98 13.21 19.78 -6.87
N ALA A 99 13.45 20.42 -5.73
CA ALA A 99 13.20 19.87 -4.40
C ALA A 99 11.80 20.22 -3.87
N PHE A 100 11.17 19.26 -3.19
CA PHE A 100 9.84 19.37 -2.60
C PHE A 100 9.66 18.45 -1.38
N ALA A 101 8.85 18.89 -0.42
CA ALA A 101 8.37 18.05 0.66
C ALA A 101 7.21 17.21 0.12
N ARG A 102 7.37 15.89 0.12
CA ARG A 102 6.30 14.96 -0.23
C ARG A 102 5.45 14.71 1.00
N VAL A 103 4.16 14.99 0.92
CA VAL A 103 3.19 14.84 2.00
C VAL A 103 2.02 13.96 1.56
N ASP A 104 1.27 13.41 2.51
CA ASP A 104 -0.02 12.77 2.20
C ASP A 104 -1.03 13.85 1.76
N PRO A 105 -1.65 13.75 0.56
CA PRO A 105 -2.66 14.72 0.11
C PRO A 105 -3.91 14.82 0.98
N GLN A 106 -4.10 13.89 1.93
CA GLN A 106 -5.19 13.90 2.90
C GLN A 106 -4.77 14.43 4.27
N ALA A 107 -3.46 14.56 4.54
CA ALA A 107 -2.98 15.14 5.78
C ALA A 107 -2.97 16.67 5.69
N GLU A 108 -3.31 17.32 6.79
CA GLU A 108 -3.38 18.77 6.91
C GLU A 108 -2.15 19.27 7.68
N LEU A 109 -1.49 20.31 7.17
CA LEU A 109 -0.55 21.12 7.94
C LEU A 109 -1.32 22.19 8.67
N VAL A 110 -1.11 22.29 9.97
CA VAL A 110 -1.73 23.33 10.80
C VAL A 110 -0.72 24.39 11.15
N MET A 111 -1.13 25.64 11.01
CA MET A 111 -0.39 26.82 11.45
C MET A 111 -1.32 27.64 12.35
N ALA A 112 -0.94 27.82 13.62
CA ALA A 112 -1.79 28.41 14.63
C ALA A 112 -1.12 29.57 15.38
N TRP A 113 -1.91 30.54 15.82
CA TRP A 113 -1.52 31.63 16.70
C TRP A 113 -2.37 31.50 17.99
N PRO A 114 -1.79 30.95 19.07
CA PRO A 114 -2.54 30.64 20.29
C PRO A 114 -3.20 31.88 20.93
N GLU A 115 -2.51 33.03 20.89
CA GLU A 115 -2.91 34.26 21.57
C GLU A 115 -3.70 35.23 20.69
N LEU A 116 -3.94 34.89 19.42
CA LEU A 116 -4.49 35.81 18.43
C LEU A 116 -5.97 35.54 18.19
N GLU A 117 -6.75 36.62 18.18
CA GLU A 117 -8.16 36.63 17.79
C GLU A 117 -8.38 37.66 16.68
N LEU A 118 -9.18 37.30 15.69
CA LEU A 118 -9.54 38.19 14.59
C LEU A 118 -10.90 38.83 14.84
N THR A 119 -11.03 40.09 14.41
CA THR A 119 -12.36 40.71 14.28
C THR A 119 -13.20 39.96 13.24
N ASN A 120 -14.52 40.17 13.25
CA ASN A 120 -15.41 39.54 12.26
C ASN A 120 -15.01 39.92 10.82
N ASP A 121 -14.70 41.20 10.57
CA ASP A 121 -14.31 41.68 9.24
C ASP A 121 -12.98 41.06 8.78
N ALA A 122 -11.99 40.96 9.67
CA ALA A 122 -10.70 40.34 9.37
C ALA A 122 -10.85 38.82 9.14
N SER A 123 -11.75 38.16 9.88
CA SER A 123 -12.07 36.74 9.70
C SER A 123 -12.72 36.49 8.35
N MET A 124 -13.69 37.32 7.94
CA MET A 124 -14.35 37.22 6.63
C MET A 124 -13.36 37.41 5.48
N LEU A 125 -12.46 38.40 5.59
CA LEU A 125 -11.42 38.60 4.60
C LEU A 125 -10.48 37.39 4.55
N LEU A 126 -10.00 36.91 5.70
CA LEU A 126 -9.10 35.76 5.75
C LEU A 126 -9.76 34.52 5.12
N ASP A 127 -11.04 34.24 5.43
CA ASP A 127 -11.78 33.12 4.84
C ASP A 127 -11.88 33.23 3.31
N ASP A 128 -12.20 34.42 2.78
CA ASP A 128 -12.26 34.66 1.33
C ASP A 128 -10.89 34.43 0.66
N LEU A 129 -9.81 34.93 1.28
CA LEU A 129 -8.45 34.75 0.75
C LEU A 129 -8.00 33.29 0.81
N LEU A 130 -8.24 32.58 1.91
CA LEU A 130 -7.87 31.17 2.05
C LEU A 130 -8.64 30.30 1.06
N HIS A 131 -9.94 30.55 0.89
CA HIS A 131 -10.77 29.85 -0.09
C HIS A 131 -10.27 30.03 -1.53
N LYS A 132 -9.69 31.19 -1.85
CA LYS A 132 -9.17 31.53 -3.17
C LYS A 132 -7.69 31.21 -3.37
N LEU A 133 -6.97 30.79 -2.33
CA LEU A 133 -5.55 30.44 -2.40
C LEU A 133 -5.37 29.15 -3.20
N GLY A 134 -4.76 29.24 -4.39
CA GLY A 134 -4.66 28.08 -5.31
C GLY A 134 -3.35 27.29 -5.20
N TYR A 135 -2.28 27.93 -4.72
CA TYR A 135 -1.00 27.29 -4.46
C TYR A 135 -0.28 28.06 -3.34
N LEU A 136 0.63 27.39 -2.63
CA LEU A 136 1.50 28.01 -1.64
C LEU A 136 2.96 27.64 -1.92
N GLY A 137 3.84 28.65 -2.03
CA GLY A 137 5.22 28.45 -2.48
C GLY A 137 5.34 28.60 -3.98
N ARG A 138 5.63 27.50 -4.70
CA ARG A 138 5.64 27.48 -6.16
C ARG A 138 4.34 26.90 -6.73
N ALA A 139 4.04 27.19 -7.99
CA ALA A 139 2.78 26.85 -8.66
C ALA A 139 2.46 25.35 -8.72
N GLU A 140 3.46 24.48 -8.53
CA GLU A 140 3.32 23.02 -8.42
C GLU A 140 2.70 22.56 -7.09
N SER A 141 2.61 23.45 -6.09
CA SER A 141 2.17 23.15 -4.73
C SER A 141 0.70 23.53 -4.53
N TRP A 142 -0.19 22.83 -5.24
CA TRP A 142 -1.63 23.09 -5.16
C TRP A 142 -2.11 22.89 -3.74
N VAL A 143 -2.84 23.87 -3.21
CA VAL A 143 -3.23 23.92 -1.81
C VAL A 143 -4.72 24.24 -1.69
N GLU A 144 -5.39 23.57 -0.77
CA GLU A 144 -6.61 24.06 -0.15
C GLU A 144 -6.26 24.59 1.24
N ALA A 145 -6.78 25.76 1.59
CA ALA A 145 -6.57 26.35 2.90
C ALA A 145 -7.89 26.80 3.52
N ARG A 146 -8.00 26.69 4.84
CA ARG A 146 -9.19 27.10 5.61
C ARG A 146 -8.81 27.46 7.04
N ARG A 147 -9.63 28.28 7.70
CA ARG A 147 -9.53 28.39 9.16
C ARG A 147 -10.02 27.11 9.82
N LEU A 148 -9.39 26.73 10.93
CA LEU A 148 -9.74 25.56 11.71
C LEU A 148 -10.46 25.98 13.00
N PRO A 149 -11.54 25.27 13.39
CA PRO A 149 -12.15 25.46 14.69
C PRO A 149 -11.27 24.83 15.79
N ASP A 150 -11.41 25.30 17.03
CA ASP A 150 -10.60 24.86 18.16
C ASP A 150 -10.68 23.35 18.43
N GLU A 151 -11.81 22.71 18.09
CA GLU A 151 -12.06 21.28 18.24
C GLU A 151 -11.28 20.37 17.26
N GLU A 152 -10.76 20.93 16.18
CA GLU A 152 -9.94 20.20 15.20
C GLU A 152 -8.43 20.31 15.49
N LEU A 153 -8.03 21.10 16.49
CA LEU A 153 -6.63 21.38 16.79
C LEU A 153 -6.02 20.33 17.72
N PRO A 154 -4.74 20.01 17.55
CA PRO A 154 -4.05 19.11 18.46
C PRO A 154 -3.89 19.76 19.84
N GLU A 155 -3.73 18.93 20.87
CA GLU A 155 -3.47 19.42 22.25
C GLU A 155 -2.14 20.18 22.34
N THR A 156 -1.14 19.78 21.55
CA THR A 156 0.19 20.38 21.48
C THR A 156 0.66 20.50 20.04
N PHE A 157 1.54 21.47 19.78
CA PHE A 157 2.13 21.71 18.46
C PHE A 157 3.58 21.22 18.45
N GLN A 158 3.92 20.40 17.47
CA GLN A 158 5.25 19.79 17.40
C GLN A 158 6.36 20.74 16.92
N CYS A 159 6.03 21.90 16.35
CA CYS A 159 7.01 22.86 15.86
C CYS A 159 6.67 24.29 16.30
N GLN A 160 7.61 24.94 17.00
CA GLN A 160 7.38 26.22 17.67
C GLN A 160 8.66 27.07 17.72
N PRO A 161 8.56 28.39 17.93
CA PRO A 161 9.73 29.25 18.12
C PRO A 161 10.63 28.73 19.24
N GLY A 162 11.95 28.69 19.00
CA GLY A 162 12.92 28.23 20.00
C GLY A 162 14.33 28.10 19.45
N GLU A 163 15.32 28.20 20.34
CA GLU A 163 16.75 28.24 19.98
C GLU A 163 17.55 27.04 20.49
N ASN A 164 17.05 26.35 21.52
CA ASN A 164 17.76 25.27 22.19
C ASN A 164 17.23 23.90 21.71
N PRO A 165 17.98 23.15 20.89
CA PRO A 165 17.56 21.85 20.38
C PRO A 165 17.67 20.71 21.42
N VAL A 166 18.23 21.01 22.59
CA VAL A 166 18.43 20.06 23.68
C VAL A 166 17.85 20.66 24.95
N ASP A 167 17.04 19.87 25.64
CA ASP A 167 16.62 20.18 27.00
C ASP A 167 17.83 19.99 27.94
N THR A 168 18.24 21.06 28.59
CA THR A 168 19.44 21.08 29.44
C THR A 168 19.29 20.29 30.74
N ASP A 169 18.05 20.06 31.18
CA ASP A 169 17.76 19.36 32.44
C ASP A 169 17.65 17.85 32.21
N THR A 170 17.08 17.43 31.08
CA THR A 170 16.87 16.01 30.74
C THR A 170 17.93 15.44 29.79
N GLY A 171 18.62 16.29 29.03
CA GLY A 171 19.54 15.89 27.96
C GLY A 171 18.84 15.39 26.70
N GLU A 172 17.51 15.48 26.62
CA GLU A 172 16.73 15.01 25.46
C GLU A 172 16.80 15.99 24.28
N ILE A 173 16.85 15.45 23.06
CA ILE A 173 16.79 16.25 21.84
C ILE A 173 15.33 16.62 21.59
N VAL A 174 15.00 17.90 21.82
CA VAL A 174 13.64 18.43 21.63
C VAL A 174 13.32 18.76 20.17
N GLY A 175 14.33 18.87 19.31
CA GLY A 175 14.15 19.11 17.88
C GLY A 175 15.44 19.49 17.16
N GLU A 176 15.31 19.87 15.89
CA GLU A 176 16.34 20.58 15.13
C GLU A 176 15.95 22.06 14.97
N VAL A 177 16.95 22.94 14.97
CA VAL A 177 16.74 24.38 14.75
C VAL A 177 16.65 24.67 13.26
N VAL A 178 15.54 25.26 12.82
CA VAL A 178 15.36 25.80 11.47
C VAL A 178 15.12 27.31 11.52
N ARG A 179 15.58 28.04 10.51
CA ARG A 179 15.42 29.50 10.42
C ARG A 179 14.34 29.86 9.42
N LEU A 180 13.27 30.49 9.89
CA LEU A 180 12.16 30.94 9.05
C LEU A 180 12.15 32.46 8.97
N LEU A 181 11.87 33.00 7.78
CA LEU A 181 11.64 34.43 7.62
C LEU A 181 10.21 34.75 8.05
N ALA A 182 10.04 35.68 8.97
CA ALA A 182 8.75 36.18 9.41
C ALA A 182 8.67 37.70 9.19
N PRO A 183 7.46 38.26 9.00
CA PRO A 183 7.30 39.70 9.13
C PRO A 183 7.58 40.12 10.58
N GLN A 184 8.19 41.30 10.75
CA GLN A 184 8.23 41.98 12.03
C GLN A 184 6.83 42.52 12.36
N SER A 185 6.53 42.73 13.64
CA SER A 185 5.27 43.39 14.02
C SER A 185 5.22 44.82 13.48
N HIS A 186 4.00 45.30 13.20
CA HIS A 186 3.75 46.65 12.69
C HIS A 186 4.52 47.72 13.47
N GLN A 187 4.42 47.71 14.80
CA GLN A 187 5.08 48.68 15.67
C GLN A 187 6.60 48.64 15.55
N THR A 188 7.18 47.43 15.43
CA THR A 188 8.63 47.25 15.29
C THR A 188 9.11 47.81 13.96
N TYR A 189 8.39 47.52 12.88
CA TYR A 189 8.69 48.04 11.56
C TYR A 189 8.59 49.58 11.52
N GLN A 190 7.54 50.17 12.10
CA GLN A 190 7.40 51.64 12.16
C GLN A 190 8.56 52.31 12.91
N ARG A 191 8.93 51.77 14.08
CA ARG A 191 10.06 52.29 14.87
C ARG A 191 11.37 52.20 14.11
N TRP A 192 11.64 51.04 13.50
CA TRP A 192 12.82 50.84 12.65
C TRP A 192 12.82 51.84 11.49
N ARG A 193 11.70 51.97 10.79
CA ARG A 193 11.57 52.84 9.62
C ARG A 193 11.81 54.30 9.98
N GLN A 194 11.23 54.79 11.07
CA GLN A 194 11.43 56.17 11.51
C GLN A 194 12.93 56.46 11.73
N GLY A 195 13.61 55.59 12.48
CA GLY A 195 15.06 55.72 12.68
C GLY A 195 15.87 55.62 11.39
N PHE A 196 15.49 54.73 10.48
CA PHE A 196 16.17 54.55 9.19
C PHE A 196 15.96 55.74 8.24
N VAL A 197 14.77 56.33 8.21
CA VAL A 197 14.47 57.52 7.41
C VAL A 197 15.30 58.71 7.89
N ASP A 198 15.35 58.90 9.21
CA ASP A 198 16.04 60.03 9.83
C ASP A 198 17.56 59.92 9.68
N ALA A 199 18.14 58.73 9.88
CA ALA A 199 19.59 58.52 9.82
C ALA A 199 20.11 58.29 8.39
N GLU A 200 19.54 57.33 7.66
CA GLU A 200 20.17 56.84 6.42
C GLU A 200 19.62 57.55 5.19
N ILE A 201 18.30 57.64 5.06
CA ILE A 201 17.68 58.21 3.85
C ILE A 201 17.94 59.71 3.72
N SER A 202 17.95 60.42 4.85
CA SER A 202 18.16 61.87 4.88
C SER A 202 19.56 62.27 4.39
N GLU A 203 20.57 61.44 4.64
CA GLU A 203 21.96 61.66 4.21
C GLU A 203 22.21 61.34 2.72
N GLN A 204 21.42 60.46 2.12
CA GLN A 204 21.58 60.09 0.71
C GLN A 204 21.02 61.16 -0.24
N LYS A 205 21.57 61.23 -1.46
CA LYS A 205 21.10 62.12 -2.54
C LYS A 205 20.79 61.35 -3.83
N GLY A 206 20.00 61.96 -4.71
CA GLY A 206 19.75 61.47 -6.07
C GLY A 206 19.04 60.11 -6.13
N LYS A 207 19.51 59.23 -7.03
CA LYS A 207 18.88 57.94 -7.33
C LYS A 207 18.86 57.00 -6.12
N LYS A 208 19.92 56.98 -5.31
CA LYS A 208 20.02 56.09 -4.13
C LYS A 208 18.98 56.44 -3.06
N LYS A 209 18.75 57.73 -2.79
CA LYS A 209 17.70 58.19 -1.86
C LYS A 209 16.31 57.69 -2.29
N LYS A 210 15.97 57.88 -3.58
CA LYS A 210 14.68 57.43 -4.14
C LYS A 210 14.49 55.92 -4.01
N LEU A 211 15.55 55.15 -4.31
CA LEU A 211 15.51 53.70 -4.23
C LEU A 211 15.30 53.21 -2.79
N LEU A 212 16.04 53.78 -1.83
CA LEU A 212 15.85 53.45 -0.40
C LEU A 212 14.43 53.78 0.07
N GLN A 213 13.90 54.96 -0.27
CA GLN A 213 12.52 55.36 0.05
C GLN A 213 11.48 54.38 -0.54
N GLN A 214 11.67 53.92 -1.76
CA GLN A 214 10.80 52.93 -2.40
C GLN A 214 10.85 51.58 -1.68
N THR A 215 12.02 51.17 -1.21
CA THR A 215 12.21 49.90 -0.50
C THR A 215 11.97 49.96 1.02
N SER A 216 11.51 51.10 1.53
CA SER A 216 11.10 51.27 2.93
C SER A 216 9.75 52.01 3.02
N PRO A 217 8.67 51.44 2.46
CA PRO A 217 7.35 52.08 2.43
C PRO A 217 6.77 52.24 3.84
N GLU A 218 5.79 53.13 4.01
CA GLU A 218 5.20 53.42 5.33
C GLU A 218 4.53 52.21 5.98
N SER A 219 3.82 51.41 5.20
CA SER A 219 3.06 50.26 5.69
C SER A 219 3.88 48.97 5.64
N LEU A 220 3.71 48.13 6.68
CA LEU A 220 4.28 46.78 6.73
C LEU A 220 3.82 45.94 5.54
N THR A 221 2.53 45.99 5.22
CA THR A 221 1.93 45.28 4.08
C THR A 221 2.56 45.71 2.76
N ARG A 222 2.79 47.01 2.58
CA ARG A 222 3.51 47.51 1.39
C ARG A 222 4.96 47.03 1.35
N ALA A 223 5.63 46.90 2.48
CA ALA A 223 7.00 46.37 2.53
C ALA A 223 7.05 44.88 2.14
N LEU A 224 6.03 44.10 2.50
CA LEU A 224 5.86 42.71 2.07
C LEU A 224 5.57 42.55 0.56
N CYS A 225 5.10 43.61 -0.09
CA CYS A 225 4.85 43.62 -1.54
C CYS A 225 6.12 43.79 -2.38
N LEU A 226 7.25 44.20 -1.78
CA LEU A 226 8.47 44.50 -2.51
C LEU A 226 9.07 43.24 -3.16
N ASP A 227 9.58 43.42 -4.38
CA ASP A 227 10.26 42.35 -5.09
C ASP A 227 11.70 42.16 -4.60
N THR A 228 12.15 40.91 -4.55
CA THR A 228 13.53 40.59 -4.15
C THR A 228 14.55 41.30 -5.04
N SER A 229 14.25 41.51 -6.32
CA SER A 229 15.14 42.22 -7.26
C SER A 229 15.26 43.72 -6.94
N GLU A 230 14.21 44.35 -6.43
CA GLU A 230 14.22 45.76 -6.02
C GLU A 230 15.01 45.91 -4.71
N LEU A 231 14.79 45.00 -3.77
CA LEU A 231 15.52 44.95 -2.51
C LEU A 231 17.03 44.79 -2.73
N GLN A 232 17.44 43.87 -3.61
CA GLN A 232 18.84 43.66 -3.95
C GLN A 232 19.47 44.88 -4.64
N LYS A 233 18.74 45.53 -5.57
CA LYS A 233 19.21 46.78 -6.20
C LYS A 233 19.45 47.89 -5.17
N ALA A 234 18.63 47.93 -4.12
CA ALA A 234 18.78 48.87 -3.01
C ALA A 234 19.88 48.49 -2.01
N GLY A 235 20.48 47.30 -2.15
CA GLY A 235 21.57 46.82 -1.30
C GLY A 235 21.12 46.06 -0.05
N TRP A 236 19.85 45.67 0.03
CA TRP A 236 19.33 44.90 1.17
C TRP A 236 19.78 43.43 1.09
N SER A 237 20.45 42.96 2.14
CA SER A 237 20.74 41.52 2.34
C SER A 237 19.54 40.74 2.88
N GLN A 238 18.63 41.44 3.57
CA GLN A 238 17.38 40.93 4.14
C GLN A 238 16.29 41.97 3.93
N PRO A 239 15.02 41.57 3.65
CA PRO A 239 13.92 42.52 3.55
C PRO A 239 13.78 43.35 4.83
N PRO A 240 13.60 44.67 4.74
CA PRO A 240 13.55 45.52 5.94
C PRO A 240 12.45 45.16 6.93
N ALA A 241 11.29 44.72 6.43
CA ALA A 241 10.17 44.24 7.22
C ALA A 241 10.34 42.80 7.73
N GLY A 242 11.39 42.10 7.32
CA GLY A 242 11.61 40.69 7.65
C GLY A 242 12.48 40.53 8.90
N ILE A 243 12.27 39.46 9.64
CA ILE A 243 13.14 38.97 10.71
C ILE A 243 13.30 37.46 10.60
N PHE A 244 14.50 36.94 10.86
CA PHE A 244 14.70 35.51 10.98
C PHE A 244 14.37 35.04 12.39
N VAL A 245 13.46 34.08 12.48
CA VAL A 245 13.06 33.45 13.73
C VAL A 245 13.50 31.99 13.71
N ASN A 246 14.13 31.56 14.81
CA ASN A 246 14.50 30.17 15.02
C ASN A 246 13.27 29.38 15.47
N TYR A 247 13.05 28.23 14.85
CA TYR A 247 12.02 27.27 15.19
C TYR A 247 12.65 25.93 15.55
N LEU A 248 12.11 25.29 16.58
CA LEU A 248 12.38 23.90 16.88
C LEU A 248 11.38 23.05 16.09
N ARG A 249 11.90 22.17 15.23
CA ARG A 249 11.13 21.26 14.37
C ARG A 249 11.51 19.82 14.72
N PRO A 250 10.60 18.83 14.65
CA PRO A 250 10.97 17.44 14.91
C PRO A 250 12.02 16.93 13.91
N VAL A 251 13.07 16.29 14.43
CA VAL A 251 14.26 15.84 13.65
C VAL A 251 13.92 14.86 12.52
N ASP A 252 12.80 14.15 12.64
CA ASP A 252 12.36 13.14 11.67
C ASP A 252 11.22 13.62 10.75
N CYS A 253 10.82 14.90 10.83
CA CYS A 253 9.65 15.41 10.10
C CYS A 253 9.78 15.35 8.57
N LEU A 254 11.01 15.30 8.04
CA LEU A 254 11.32 15.17 6.61
C LEU A 254 12.01 13.84 6.26
N ARG A 255 12.17 12.92 7.22
CA ARG A 255 12.87 11.66 6.97
C ARG A 255 11.99 10.71 6.15
N PRO A 256 12.57 9.99 5.17
CA PRO A 256 11.85 8.94 4.45
C PRO A 256 11.34 7.85 5.41
N LYS A 257 10.05 7.87 5.74
CA LYS A 257 9.40 6.74 6.42
C LYS A 257 9.03 5.72 5.34
N LEU A 258 9.70 4.55 5.33
CA LEU A 258 9.35 3.43 4.43
C LEU A 258 7.91 2.99 4.73
N ALA A 259 6.95 3.49 3.97
CA ALA A 259 5.57 3.03 4.05
C ALA A 259 5.55 1.54 3.66
N ARG A 260 5.28 0.66 4.63
CA ARG A 260 4.94 -0.73 4.32
C ARG A 260 3.64 -0.69 3.52
N PRO A 261 3.58 -1.23 2.29
CA PRO A 261 2.34 -1.26 1.54
C PRO A 261 1.27 -1.94 2.39
N LYS A 262 0.13 -1.26 2.64
CA LYS A 262 -1.07 -1.90 3.19
C LYS A 262 -1.66 -2.76 2.09
N THR A 263 -1.08 -3.94 1.83
CA THR A 263 -1.68 -4.93 0.95
C THR A 263 -2.97 -5.40 1.62
N ARG A 264 -4.14 -5.13 1.03
CA ARG A 264 -5.36 -5.87 1.38
C ARG A 264 -5.05 -7.35 1.18
N THR A 265 -4.88 -8.10 2.27
CA THR A 265 -4.58 -9.53 2.22
C THR A 265 -5.83 -10.26 1.75
N ARG A 266 -5.93 -10.54 0.45
CA ARG A 266 -6.88 -11.54 -0.04
C ARG A 266 -6.48 -12.89 0.56
N PRO A 267 -7.43 -13.73 1.03
CA PRO A 267 -7.11 -15.04 1.55
C PRO A 267 -6.51 -15.90 0.43
N VAL A 268 -5.28 -16.35 0.63
CA VAL A 268 -4.59 -17.26 -0.28
C VAL A 268 -4.99 -18.68 0.10
N THR A 269 -5.67 -19.39 -0.78
CA THR A 269 -6.11 -20.79 -0.56
C THR A 269 -5.41 -21.77 -1.48
N THR A 270 -4.84 -21.28 -2.59
CA THR A 270 -4.36 -22.14 -3.68
C THR A 270 -3.02 -21.66 -4.20
N ALA A 271 -2.14 -22.62 -4.52
CA ALA A 271 -0.91 -22.40 -5.24
C ALA A 271 -0.79 -23.42 -6.38
N ARG A 272 -0.45 -22.94 -7.58
CA ARG A 272 -0.30 -23.79 -8.76
C ARG A 272 1.14 -23.81 -9.23
N PHE A 273 1.60 -24.99 -9.62
CA PHE A 273 2.96 -25.23 -10.05
C PHE A 273 3.00 -25.95 -11.39
N MET A 274 3.90 -25.53 -12.27
CA MET A 274 4.26 -26.25 -13.50
C MET A 274 5.43 -27.21 -13.22
N LEU A 275 5.37 -28.42 -13.78
CA LEU A 275 6.42 -29.44 -13.75
C LEU A 275 7.22 -29.42 -15.04
N VAL A 276 8.53 -29.21 -14.91
CA VAL A 276 9.45 -29.16 -16.05
C VAL A 276 10.45 -30.31 -15.93
N GLY A 277 10.39 -31.22 -16.90
CA GLY A 277 11.32 -32.34 -17.03
C GLY A 277 10.78 -33.41 -17.97
N LYS A 278 11.63 -34.33 -18.42
CA LYS A 278 11.23 -35.45 -19.29
C LYS A 278 11.77 -36.79 -18.74
N PRO A 279 10.99 -37.88 -18.81
CA PRO A 279 9.55 -37.90 -19.10
C PRO A 279 8.72 -37.34 -17.93
N LEU A 280 7.56 -36.74 -18.22
CA LEU A 280 6.60 -36.36 -17.18
C LEU A 280 5.90 -37.60 -16.60
N PRO A 281 5.46 -37.58 -15.32
CA PRO A 281 4.71 -38.68 -14.71
C PRO A 281 3.40 -38.93 -15.43
N ARG A 282 2.87 -40.15 -15.37
CA ARG A 282 1.54 -40.46 -15.91
C ARG A 282 0.43 -40.04 -14.94
N ILE A 283 -0.71 -39.58 -15.45
CA ILE A 283 -1.88 -39.30 -14.59
C ILE A 283 -2.38 -40.56 -13.88
N GLU A 284 -2.16 -41.74 -14.44
CA GLU A 284 -2.44 -43.01 -13.77
C GLU A 284 -1.64 -43.20 -12.46
N ASP A 285 -0.52 -42.50 -12.27
CA ASP A 285 0.31 -42.51 -11.06
C ASP A 285 0.02 -41.33 -10.11
N ALA A 286 -1.10 -40.59 -10.29
CA ALA A 286 -1.43 -39.38 -9.54
C ALA A 286 -1.19 -39.49 -8.02
N ILE A 287 -1.70 -40.54 -7.36
CA ILE A 287 -1.50 -40.74 -5.92
C ILE A 287 -0.02 -40.76 -5.51
N ARG A 288 0.85 -41.36 -6.33
CA ARG A 288 2.29 -41.43 -6.04
C ARG A 288 2.93 -40.06 -6.15
N ILE A 289 2.48 -39.27 -7.12
CA ILE A 289 2.98 -37.92 -7.35
C ILE A 289 2.48 -36.97 -6.26
N GLY A 290 1.20 -37.02 -5.87
CA GLY A 290 0.69 -36.22 -4.76
C GLY A 290 1.33 -36.58 -3.41
N GLU A 291 1.55 -37.86 -3.11
CA GLU A 291 2.30 -38.26 -1.90
C GLU A 291 3.75 -37.79 -1.92
N ARG A 292 4.43 -37.86 -3.07
CA ARG A 292 5.79 -37.31 -3.22
C ARG A 292 5.82 -35.80 -3.10
N PHE A 293 4.85 -35.12 -3.69
CA PHE A 293 4.73 -33.67 -3.62
C PHE A 293 4.59 -33.24 -2.16
N ARG A 294 3.68 -33.88 -1.42
CA ARG A 294 3.58 -33.67 0.02
C ARG A 294 4.91 -33.91 0.74
N ALA A 295 5.52 -35.09 0.57
CA ALA A 295 6.73 -35.45 1.31
C ALA A 295 7.88 -34.46 1.02
N ALA A 296 8.05 -34.07 -0.24
CA ALA A 296 9.05 -33.09 -0.65
C ALA A 296 8.75 -31.70 -0.06
N LEU A 297 7.47 -31.29 -0.01
CA LEU A 297 7.07 -30.01 0.57
C LEU A 297 7.25 -30.00 2.09
N MET A 298 6.99 -31.10 2.80
CA MET A 298 7.27 -31.24 4.24
C MET A 298 8.77 -31.11 4.53
N GLY A 299 9.62 -31.77 3.73
CA GLY A 299 11.08 -31.61 3.83
C GLY A 299 11.53 -30.18 3.56
N LYS A 300 10.92 -29.51 2.57
CA LYS A 300 11.19 -28.10 2.27
C LYS A 300 10.72 -27.19 3.40
N ALA A 301 9.56 -27.44 4.00
CA ALA A 301 9.03 -26.69 5.13
C ALA A 301 9.96 -26.80 6.34
N LYS A 302 10.38 -28.02 6.71
CA LYS A 302 11.36 -28.28 7.77
C LYS A 302 12.65 -27.46 7.58
N TYR A 303 13.18 -27.42 6.36
CA TYR A 303 14.37 -26.65 6.02
C TYR A 303 14.12 -25.13 6.10
N VAL A 304 13.04 -24.63 5.49
CA VAL A 304 12.75 -23.18 5.38
C VAL A 304 12.33 -22.56 6.72
N LEU A 305 11.69 -23.34 7.58
CA LEU A 305 11.12 -22.90 8.85
C LEU A 305 11.92 -23.39 10.06
N GLY A 306 13.07 -24.03 9.84
CA GLY A 306 14.05 -24.34 10.89
C GLY A 306 13.64 -25.44 11.86
N GLY A 307 12.76 -26.37 11.47
CA GLY A 307 12.35 -27.47 12.34
C GLY A 307 11.04 -28.13 11.94
N GLU A 308 10.78 -29.33 12.46
CA GLU A 308 9.58 -30.11 12.17
C GLU A 308 8.35 -29.59 12.92
N GLY A 309 8.52 -29.11 14.15
CA GLY A 309 7.45 -28.45 14.93
C GLY A 309 6.99 -27.10 14.37
N ASN A 310 7.71 -26.56 13.38
CA ASN A 310 7.36 -25.28 12.73
C ASN A 310 6.62 -25.47 11.41
N ILE A 311 6.30 -26.71 11.00
CA ILE A 311 5.56 -26.96 9.76
C ILE A 311 4.09 -26.57 9.99
N PRO A 312 3.52 -25.65 9.17
CA PRO A 312 2.16 -25.18 9.37
C PRO A 312 1.12 -26.32 9.32
N PRO A 313 0.15 -26.38 10.26
CA PRO A 313 -0.90 -27.40 10.29
C PRO A 313 -1.71 -27.50 9.00
N GLU A 314 -1.94 -26.38 8.32
CA GLU A 314 -2.64 -26.36 7.04
C GLU A 314 -1.88 -27.07 5.92
N LEU A 315 -0.55 -27.20 6.01
CA LEU A 315 0.25 -28.00 5.07
C LEU A 315 0.44 -29.43 5.56
N SER A 316 0.66 -29.62 6.86
CA SER A 316 0.95 -30.94 7.44
C SER A 316 -0.31 -31.80 7.61
N GLY A 317 -1.49 -31.21 7.80
CA GLY A 317 -2.68 -31.97 8.16
C GLY A 317 -2.62 -32.55 9.59
N HIS A 318 -1.62 -32.19 10.40
CA HIS A 318 -1.45 -32.62 11.79
C HIS A 318 -1.83 -31.50 12.75
N ASP A 319 -2.14 -31.84 14.00
CA ASP A 319 -2.50 -30.90 15.08
C ASP A 319 -3.65 -29.96 14.71
N LEU A 320 -4.52 -30.44 13.82
CA LEU A 320 -5.75 -29.76 13.45
C LEU A 320 -6.81 -30.10 14.51
N GLY A 321 -7.44 -29.08 15.08
CA GLY A 321 -8.47 -29.25 16.11
C GLY A 321 -9.62 -30.16 15.65
N GLN A 322 -10.41 -30.68 16.62
CA GLN A 322 -11.46 -31.68 16.38
C GLN A 322 -12.53 -31.28 15.34
N GLY A 323 -12.65 -30.00 15.01
CA GLY A 323 -13.56 -29.47 14.00
C GLY A 323 -13.03 -29.48 12.55
N ASN A 324 -11.80 -29.94 12.27
CA ASN A 324 -11.27 -29.92 10.91
C ASN A 324 -12.01 -30.89 9.99
N ARG A 325 -12.59 -30.36 8.92
CA ARG A 325 -13.38 -31.11 7.92
C ARG A 325 -12.70 -31.09 6.56
N HIS A 326 -11.47 -31.60 6.50
CA HIS A 326 -10.59 -31.49 5.32
C HIS A 326 -10.20 -30.04 4.97
N GLY A 327 -10.09 -29.17 5.98
CA GLY A 327 -9.72 -27.77 5.79
C GLY A 327 -8.22 -27.51 5.57
N HIS A 328 -7.46 -28.52 5.11
CA HIS A 328 -6.00 -28.47 4.97
C HIS A 328 -5.57 -28.96 3.58
N ALA A 329 -4.27 -28.89 3.29
CA ALA A 329 -3.71 -29.04 1.96
C ALA A 329 -4.10 -30.35 1.26
N PHE A 330 -4.61 -30.19 0.05
CA PHE A 330 -4.77 -31.18 -1.00
C PHE A 330 -3.61 -31.01 -1.99
N PHE A 331 -2.97 -32.11 -2.36
CA PHE A 331 -1.85 -32.18 -3.28
C PHE A 331 -2.33 -32.84 -4.57
N LEU A 332 -2.75 -32.03 -5.55
CA LEU A 332 -3.57 -32.45 -6.69
C LEU A 332 -2.77 -32.41 -7.99
N PRO A 333 -2.40 -33.57 -8.56
CA PRO A 333 -1.80 -33.63 -9.88
C PRO A 333 -2.79 -33.28 -10.98
N GLU A 334 -2.33 -32.53 -11.97
CA GLU A 334 -3.12 -32.06 -13.11
C GLU A 334 -2.40 -32.41 -14.42
N ASP A 335 -3.21 -32.80 -15.40
CA ASP A 335 -2.86 -33.06 -16.80
C ASP A 335 -3.64 -32.04 -17.62
N VAL A 336 -3.01 -30.89 -17.90
CA VAL A 336 -3.69 -29.72 -18.47
C VAL A 336 -3.87 -29.84 -19.97
N ASP A 337 -2.85 -30.35 -20.66
CA ASP A 337 -2.86 -30.53 -22.12
C ASP A 337 -3.53 -31.85 -22.57
N ALA A 338 -3.99 -32.67 -21.62
CA ALA A 338 -4.67 -33.95 -21.82
C ALA A 338 -3.83 -35.01 -22.56
N ASP A 339 -2.49 -34.93 -22.46
CA ASP A 339 -1.55 -35.91 -23.03
C ASP A 339 -1.37 -37.16 -22.14
N GLY A 340 -2.10 -37.26 -21.03
CA GLY A 340 -2.02 -38.35 -20.06
C GLY A 340 -0.85 -38.21 -19.09
N ARG A 341 -0.14 -37.08 -19.08
CA ARG A 341 0.97 -36.79 -18.19
C ARG A 341 0.65 -35.65 -17.24
N ILE A 342 1.23 -35.74 -16.05
CA ILE A 342 1.13 -34.70 -15.04
C ILE A 342 2.13 -33.61 -15.39
N ASP A 343 1.63 -32.49 -15.91
CA ASP A 343 2.38 -31.29 -16.23
C ASP A 343 2.23 -30.19 -15.17
N HIS A 344 1.22 -30.28 -14.30
CA HIS A 344 0.98 -29.32 -13.23
C HIS A 344 0.64 -29.99 -11.89
N LEU A 345 0.87 -29.24 -10.80
CA LEU A 345 0.45 -29.58 -9.45
C LEU A 345 -0.32 -28.40 -8.85
N LEU A 346 -1.53 -28.67 -8.39
CA LEU A 346 -2.34 -27.73 -7.63
C LEU A 346 -2.28 -28.10 -6.14
N LEU A 347 -1.85 -27.15 -5.31
CA LEU A 347 -1.96 -27.25 -3.86
C LEU A 347 -3.12 -26.38 -3.39
N HIS A 348 -4.10 -26.98 -2.71
CA HIS A 348 -5.29 -26.26 -2.25
C HIS A 348 -5.56 -26.53 -0.77
N ALA A 349 -5.72 -25.49 0.04
CA ALA A 349 -6.14 -25.59 1.44
C ALA A 349 -7.40 -24.73 1.65
N PRO A 350 -8.59 -25.35 1.86
CA PRO A 350 -9.84 -24.60 1.97
C PRO A 350 -9.85 -23.53 3.06
N ASN A 351 -9.17 -23.77 4.18
CA ASN A 351 -9.09 -22.81 5.29
C ASN A 351 -7.96 -21.77 5.12
N GLY A 352 -7.29 -21.76 3.97
CA GLY A 352 -6.23 -20.81 3.65
C GLY A 352 -4.80 -21.34 3.90
N LEU A 353 -3.85 -20.57 3.37
CA LEU A 353 -2.40 -20.79 3.43
C LEU A 353 -1.76 -19.58 4.12
N SER A 354 -1.14 -19.81 5.28
CA SER A 354 -0.45 -18.74 6.03
C SER A 354 0.72 -18.14 5.24
N ALA A 355 1.21 -16.98 5.69
CA ALA A 355 2.43 -16.38 5.14
C ALA A 355 3.65 -17.31 5.25
N GLN A 356 3.72 -18.15 6.28
CA GLN A 356 4.77 -19.16 6.42
C GLN A 356 4.63 -20.26 5.36
N ALA A 357 3.41 -20.76 5.13
CA ALA A 357 3.14 -21.71 4.06
C ALA A 357 3.52 -21.13 2.69
N GLN A 358 3.11 -19.89 2.39
CA GLN A 358 3.46 -19.19 1.15
C GLN A 358 4.98 -19.04 0.97
N LYS A 359 5.73 -18.76 2.03
CA LYS A 359 7.20 -18.70 2.01
C LYS A 359 7.83 -20.04 1.65
N VAL A 360 7.25 -21.16 2.11
CA VAL A 360 7.70 -22.52 1.73
C VAL A 360 7.41 -22.79 0.26
N LEU A 361 6.19 -22.49 -0.21
CA LEU A 361 5.76 -22.68 -1.59
C LEU A 361 6.65 -21.91 -2.58
N ALA A 362 6.96 -20.64 -2.28
CA ALA A 362 7.86 -19.80 -3.10
C ALA A 362 9.27 -20.39 -3.27
N ARG A 363 9.73 -21.18 -2.29
CA ARG A 363 11.06 -21.82 -2.25
C ARG A 363 11.06 -23.29 -2.69
N PHE A 364 9.90 -23.83 -3.06
CA PHE A 364 9.77 -25.18 -3.58
C PHE A 364 10.09 -25.21 -5.07
N LYS A 365 11.24 -25.81 -5.44
CA LYS A 365 11.80 -25.74 -6.81
C LYS A 365 12.11 -27.09 -7.45
N LEU A 366 12.02 -28.18 -6.69
CA LEU A 366 12.47 -29.51 -7.14
C LEU A 366 11.57 -30.59 -6.57
N LEU A 367 11.08 -31.47 -7.44
CA LEU A 367 10.40 -32.70 -7.09
C LEU A 367 11.23 -33.89 -7.58
N ARG A 368 11.58 -34.80 -6.67
CA ARG A 368 12.33 -36.01 -7.02
C ARG A 368 11.40 -37.21 -7.21
N GLY A 369 11.62 -37.92 -8.30
CA GLY A 369 10.96 -39.16 -8.67
C GLY A 369 11.67 -40.40 -8.12
N LYS A 370 11.34 -41.56 -8.70
CA LYS A 370 12.06 -42.82 -8.46
C LYS A 370 13.29 -42.89 -9.37
N GLN A 371 14.27 -43.72 -8.99
CA GLN A 371 15.43 -44.04 -9.84
C GLN A 371 16.20 -42.80 -10.34
N GLY A 372 16.37 -41.78 -9.48
CA GLY A 372 17.15 -40.58 -9.80
C GLY A 372 16.44 -39.57 -10.70
N GLN A 373 15.18 -39.78 -11.07
CA GLN A 373 14.41 -38.81 -11.86
C GLN A 373 14.18 -37.52 -11.07
N GLU A 374 14.30 -36.36 -11.72
CA GLU A 374 14.05 -35.06 -11.12
C GLU A 374 13.20 -34.18 -12.05
N TRP A 375 12.24 -33.47 -11.48
CA TRP A 375 11.45 -32.45 -12.17
C TRP A 375 11.66 -31.11 -11.48
N ARG A 376 12.01 -30.09 -12.27
CA ARG A 376 11.99 -28.71 -11.78
C ARG A 376 10.55 -28.29 -11.59
N VAL A 377 10.30 -27.54 -10.53
CA VAL A 377 8.96 -27.06 -10.18
C VAL A 377 8.98 -25.54 -10.22
N VAL A 378 8.07 -24.97 -11.02
CA VAL A 378 7.92 -23.52 -11.16
C VAL A 378 6.59 -23.13 -10.52
N LEU A 379 6.64 -22.24 -9.53
CA LEU A 379 5.43 -21.66 -8.94
C LEU A 379 4.88 -20.63 -9.93
N GLU A 380 3.70 -20.87 -10.47
CA GLU A 380 3.02 -19.96 -11.41
C GLU A 380 2.30 -18.85 -10.66
N GLY A 381 1.66 -19.18 -9.54
CA GLY A 381 0.94 -18.22 -8.72
C GLY A 381 0.48 -18.77 -7.38
N CYS A 382 0.20 -17.85 -6.45
CA CYS A 382 -0.47 -18.09 -5.18
C CYS A 382 -1.64 -17.10 -5.08
N GLY A 383 -2.84 -17.58 -4.79
CA GLY A 383 -4.03 -16.72 -4.75
C GLY A 383 -5.25 -17.42 -4.16
N ASN A 384 -6.41 -16.81 -4.39
CA ASN A 384 -7.69 -17.49 -4.19
C ASN A 384 -7.85 -18.54 -5.30
N VAL A 385 -8.59 -19.62 -5.04
CA VAL A 385 -8.87 -20.64 -6.06
C VAL A 385 -9.48 -20.06 -7.33
N ASN A 386 -10.29 -19.00 -7.20
CA ASN A 386 -10.94 -18.34 -8.33
C ASN A 386 -9.96 -17.63 -9.26
N ASP A 387 -8.74 -17.36 -8.82
CA ASP A 387 -7.70 -16.75 -9.66
C ASP A 387 -7.16 -17.74 -10.71
N PHE A 388 -7.43 -19.04 -10.58
CA PHE A 388 -6.94 -20.11 -11.46
C PHE A 388 -8.03 -20.71 -12.38
N ILE A 389 -9.20 -20.08 -12.47
CA ILE A 389 -10.35 -20.57 -13.26
C ILE A 389 -10.02 -20.69 -14.75
N ALA A 390 -9.15 -19.84 -15.28
CA ALA A 390 -8.74 -19.89 -16.68
C ALA A 390 -7.77 -21.04 -16.96
N ASP A 391 -6.98 -21.45 -15.97
CA ASP A 391 -5.82 -22.32 -16.16
C ASP A 391 -6.03 -23.75 -15.65
N SER A 392 -7.00 -23.97 -14.76
CA SER A 392 -7.26 -25.28 -14.15
C SER A 392 -8.72 -25.70 -14.25
N TYR A 393 -8.96 -26.92 -14.77
CA TYR A 393 -10.30 -27.54 -14.78
C TYR A 393 -10.73 -28.04 -13.40
N TYR A 394 -9.85 -27.99 -12.40
CA TYR A 394 -10.22 -28.22 -11.01
C TYR A 394 -10.78 -26.96 -10.35
N ALA A 395 -10.51 -25.77 -10.88
CA ALA A 395 -10.98 -24.51 -10.31
C ALA A 395 -12.27 -24.00 -10.97
N GLY A 396 -13.06 -23.26 -10.20
CA GLY A 396 -14.28 -22.59 -10.66
C GLY A 396 -15.57 -23.34 -10.33
N GLU A 397 -16.68 -22.69 -10.66
CA GLU A 397 -18.02 -23.18 -10.37
C GLU A 397 -18.53 -24.15 -11.44
N SER A 398 -19.17 -25.23 -11.01
CA SER A 398 -19.88 -26.14 -11.91
C SER A 398 -21.02 -26.88 -11.20
N LEU A 399 -22.09 -27.13 -11.95
CA LEU A 399 -23.18 -28.03 -11.55
C LEU A 399 -22.81 -29.51 -11.76
N VAL A 400 -21.84 -29.78 -12.63
CA VAL A 400 -21.46 -31.15 -13.00
C VAL A 400 -19.95 -31.34 -12.86
N TRP A 401 -19.58 -32.37 -12.12
CA TRP A 401 -18.20 -32.71 -11.78
C TRP A 401 -17.92 -34.16 -12.16
N GLN A 402 -16.87 -34.40 -12.94
CA GLN A 402 -16.49 -35.75 -13.40
C GLN A 402 -15.14 -36.16 -12.84
N THR A 403 -15.03 -37.40 -12.37
CA THR A 403 -13.75 -37.94 -11.89
C THR A 403 -12.69 -37.97 -13.00
N VAL A 404 -11.48 -37.50 -12.69
CA VAL A 404 -10.27 -37.68 -13.50
C VAL A 404 -9.35 -38.76 -12.94
N THR A 405 -9.46 -39.06 -11.64
CA THR A 405 -8.82 -40.20 -10.99
C THR A 405 -9.84 -41.03 -10.20
N PRO A 406 -9.64 -42.34 -10.00
CA PRO A 406 -10.66 -43.20 -9.41
C PRO A 406 -11.06 -42.75 -8.00
N TYR A 407 -12.37 -42.68 -7.75
CA TYR A 407 -12.93 -42.54 -6.42
C TYR A 407 -12.84 -43.89 -5.70
N LEU A 408 -12.26 -43.88 -4.49
CA LEU A 408 -12.21 -45.04 -3.60
C LEU A 408 -13.04 -44.73 -2.35
N ARG A 409 -13.89 -45.66 -1.94
CA ARG A 409 -14.71 -45.44 -0.73
C ARG A 409 -13.86 -45.39 0.54
N PRO A 410 -14.09 -44.42 1.44
CA PRO A 410 -13.39 -44.38 2.72
C PRO A 410 -14.04 -45.25 3.81
N TRP A 411 -15.20 -45.89 3.54
CA TRP A 411 -15.90 -46.77 4.48
C TRP A 411 -16.11 -48.18 3.92
N HIS A 412 -16.17 -49.17 4.82
CA HIS A 412 -16.45 -50.57 4.48
C HIS A 412 -17.90 -50.77 4.04
N LEU A 413 -18.10 -51.68 3.07
CA LEU A 413 -19.43 -52.10 2.67
C LEU A 413 -20.09 -52.94 3.76
N LYS A 414 -21.40 -52.76 3.88
CA LYS A 414 -22.31 -53.66 4.58
C LYS A 414 -22.91 -54.67 3.58
N LYS A 415 -23.56 -55.73 4.08
CA LYS A 415 -24.25 -56.74 3.25
C LYS A 415 -25.41 -56.15 2.43
N LYS A 416 -26.13 -55.18 3.00
CA LYS A 416 -27.22 -54.43 2.37
C LYS A 416 -27.12 -52.95 2.79
N PRO A 417 -27.53 -51.99 1.95
CA PRO A 417 -28.05 -52.13 0.57
C PRO A 417 -26.98 -52.55 -0.46
N PRO A 418 -27.29 -52.72 -1.76
CA PRO A 418 -26.28 -53.01 -2.79
C PRO A 418 -25.12 -52.01 -2.82
N GLU A 419 -23.97 -52.44 -3.36
CA GLU A 419 -22.73 -51.66 -3.36
C GLU A 419 -22.87 -50.25 -3.96
N ARG A 420 -23.59 -50.11 -5.09
CA ARG A 420 -23.80 -48.81 -5.74
C ARG A 420 -24.56 -47.83 -4.84
N GLU A 421 -25.64 -48.28 -4.21
CA GLU A 421 -26.44 -47.46 -3.30
C GLU A 421 -25.62 -47.02 -2.08
N GLN A 422 -24.76 -47.91 -1.56
CA GLN A 422 -23.83 -47.54 -0.48
C GLN A 422 -22.79 -46.50 -0.93
N ILE A 423 -22.25 -46.60 -2.15
CA ILE A 423 -21.33 -45.59 -2.71
C ILE A 423 -22.00 -44.23 -2.76
N GLU A 424 -23.23 -44.17 -3.27
CA GLU A 424 -23.97 -42.90 -3.34
C GLU A 424 -24.17 -42.29 -1.95
N LEU A 425 -24.57 -43.10 -0.97
CA LEU A 425 -24.71 -42.66 0.42
C LEU A 425 -23.38 -42.14 1.01
N PHE A 426 -22.26 -42.76 0.67
CA PHE A 426 -20.94 -42.31 1.12
C PHE A 426 -20.52 -40.99 0.48
N VAL A 427 -20.74 -40.81 -0.82
CA VAL A 427 -20.47 -39.54 -1.50
C VAL A 427 -21.30 -38.41 -0.90
N ARG A 428 -22.61 -38.62 -0.70
CA ARG A 428 -23.51 -37.65 -0.06
C ARG A 428 -23.08 -37.34 1.38
N LYS A 429 -22.76 -38.37 2.16
CA LYS A 429 -22.23 -38.23 3.53
C LYS A 429 -20.95 -37.41 3.56
N GLU A 430 -20.02 -37.65 2.65
CA GLU A 430 -18.75 -36.94 2.58
C GLU A 430 -18.94 -35.45 2.24
N CYS A 431 -19.83 -35.13 1.30
CA CYS A 431 -20.21 -33.75 0.99
C CYS A 431 -20.79 -33.05 2.23
N ARG A 432 -21.76 -33.68 2.90
CA ARG A 432 -22.37 -33.15 4.13
C ARG A 432 -21.36 -32.90 5.25
N LEU A 433 -20.45 -33.84 5.48
CA LEU A 433 -19.41 -33.70 6.50
C LEU A 433 -18.48 -32.52 6.21
N ARG A 434 -18.30 -32.16 4.94
CA ARG A 434 -17.46 -31.04 4.48
C ARG A 434 -18.22 -29.73 4.28
N GLY A 435 -19.54 -29.70 4.53
CA GLY A 435 -20.38 -28.53 4.30
C GLY A 435 -20.62 -28.22 2.81
N LEU A 436 -20.40 -29.20 1.93
CA LEU A 436 -20.68 -29.09 0.50
C LEU A 436 -22.14 -29.50 0.22
N PRO A 437 -22.78 -28.93 -0.80
CA PRO A 437 -24.06 -29.43 -1.32
C PRO A 437 -24.01 -30.94 -1.60
N GLU A 438 -25.11 -31.64 -1.33
CA GLU A 438 -25.22 -33.05 -1.71
C GLU A 438 -25.57 -33.17 -3.20
N PRO A 439 -24.95 -34.11 -3.95
CA PRO A 439 -25.34 -34.34 -5.33
C PRO A 439 -26.75 -34.95 -5.42
N GLU A 440 -27.57 -34.41 -6.31
CA GLU A 440 -28.91 -34.93 -6.61
C GLU A 440 -28.81 -36.25 -7.38
N ARG A 441 -27.87 -36.30 -8.32
CA ARG A 441 -27.64 -37.46 -9.19
C ARG A 441 -26.17 -37.83 -9.24
N ILE A 442 -25.90 -39.13 -9.17
CA ILE A 442 -24.56 -39.73 -9.24
C ILE A 442 -24.59 -40.77 -10.36
N GLU A 443 -23.80 -40.56 -11.41
CA GLU A 443 -23.65 -41.52 -12.52
C GLU A 443 -22.36 -42.31 -12.35
N PHE A 444 -22.43 -43.63 -12.55
CA PHE A 444 -21.26 -44.51 -12.52
C PHE A 444 -20.69 -44.69 -13.92
N GLN A 445 -19.39 -44.50 -14.05
CA GLN A 445 -18.64 -44.73 -15.29
C GLN A 445 -17.72 -45.94 -15.10
N THR A 446 -17.70 -46.84 -16.09
CA THR A 446 -16.80 -48.01 -16.10
C THR A 446 -15.37 -47.63 -16.45
N GLU A 447 -15.22 -46.56 -17.22
CA GLU A 447 -13.96 -46.08 -17.78
C GLU A 447 -14.01 -44.59 -18.06
N ILE A 448 -12.83 -43.98 -18.14
CA ILE A 448 -12.60 -42.61 -18.59
C ILE A 448 -11.58 -42.60 -19.74
N THR A 449 -11.55 -41.53 -20.51
CA THR A 449 -10.56 -41.36 -21.58
C THR A 449 -9.33 -40.65 -21.03
N VAL A 450 -8.15 -41.23 -21.24
CA VAL A 450 -6.84 -40.62 -20.92
C VAL A 450 -5.97 -40.74 -22.17
N HIS A 451 -5.55 -39.61 -22.74
CA HIS A 451 -4.77 -39.56 -23.99
C HIS A 451 -5.37 -40.47 -25.09
N GLY A 452 -6.66 -40.29 -25.37
CA GLY A 452 -7.39 -41.06 -26.39
C GLY A 452 -7.58 -42.55 -26.08
N LYS A 453 -7.20 -43.03 -24.89
CA LYS A 453 -7.35 -44.44 -24.48
C LYS A 453 -8.37 -44.59 -23.38
N SER A 454 -9.22 -45.60 -23.53
CA SER A 454 -10.11 -46.03 -22.46
C SER A 454 -9.31 -46.58 -21.27
N ARG A 455 -9.59 -46.04 -20.07
CA ARG A 455 -8.96 -46.41 -18.80
C ARG A 455 -10.01 -46.74 -17.75
N ARG A 456 -10.00 -48.01 -17.33
CA ARG A 456 -10.63 -48.50 -16.10
C ARG A 456 -9.82 -48.14 -14.84
N ALA A 457 -10.47 -48.11 -13.68
CA ALA A 457 -9.84 -47.81 -12.40
C ALA A 457 -8.62 -48.69 -12.10
N ILE A 458 -8.63 -49.95 -12.54
CA ILE A 458 -7.52 -50.90 -12.38
C ILE A 458 -6.19 -50.41 -12.96
N HIS A 459 -6.21 -49.54 -13.98
CA HIS A 459 -5.01 -49.01 -14.63
C HIS A 459 -4.31 -47.92 -13.82
N PHE A 460 -5.01 -47.30 -12.86
CA PHE A 460 -4.43 -46.29 -11.98
C PHE A 460 -3.73 -46.96 -10.80
N HIS A 461 -2.68 -46.35 -10.25
CA HIS A 461 -2.19 -46.71 -8.94
C HIS A 461 -3.18 -46.22 -7.88
N ARG A 462 -3.69 -47.13 -7.04
CA ARG A 462 -4.78 -46.85 -6.07
C ARG A 462 -4.40 -47.10 -4.61
N PHE A 463 -3.11 -47.28 -4.33
CA PHE A 463 -2.61 -47.63 -3.01
C PHE A 463 -1.68 -46.54 -2.49
N ARG A 464 -1.83 -46.21 -1.22
CA ARG A 464 -0.95 -45.27 -0.52
C ARG A 464 0.34 -45.94 -0.10
N ASN A 465 1.45 -45.21 -0.13
CA ASN A 465 2.74 -45.67 0.36
C ASN A 465 2.86 -45.50 1.89
N LYS A 466 1.92 -46.08 2.65
CA LYS A 466 1.91 -46.08 4.12
C LYS A 466 1.59 -47.47 4.66
N ARG A 467 2.50 -48.04 5.45
CA ARG A 467 2.33 -49.37 6.07
C ARG A 467 1.20 -49.35 7.10
N GLY A 468 0.44 -50.44 7.18
CA GLY A 468 -0.62 -50.63 8.18
C GLY A 468 -1.87 -49.78 7.99
N LEU A 469 -2.03 -49.13 6.84
CA LEU A 469 -3.19 -48.30 6.56
C LEU A 469 -4.40 -49.16 6.15
N ALA A 470 -5.50 -49.05 6.88
CA ALA A 470 -6.76 -49.67 6.50
C ALA A 470 -7.31 -49.00 5.22
N GLN A 471 -7.51 -49.80 4.18
CA GLN A 471 -8.06 -49.36 2.89
C GLN A 471 -9.33 -50.16 2.57
N PRO A 472 -10.53 -49.63 2.85
CA PRO A 472 -11.81 -50.34 2.68
C PRO A 472 -12.18 -50.67 1.23
N ASP A 473 -11.57 -49.99 0.27
CA ASP A 473 -11.81 -50.17 -1.17
C ASP A 473 -10.49 -50.18 -1.95
N THR A 474 -10.27 -51.25 -2.71
CA THR A 474 -9.07 -51.46 -3.55
C THR A 474 -9.40 -51.47 -5.05
N ARG A 475 -10.69 -51.43 -5.40
CA ARG A 475 -11.17 -51.48 -6.79
C ARG A 475 -11.32 -50.07 -7.36
N GLY A 476 -12.01 -49.20 -6.62
CA GLY A 476 -12.36 -47.85 -7.06
C GLY A 476 -13.37 -47.83 -8.21
N CYS A 477 -13.94 -46.66 -8.47
CA CYS A 477 -14.87 -46.41 -9.57
C CYS A 477 -14.72 -44.98 -10.11
N PHE A 478 -15.34 -44.69 -11.25
CA PHE A 478 -15.45 -43.35 -11.80
C PHE A 478 -16.87 -42.84 -11.66
N LEU A 479 -17.01 -41.56 -11.36
CA LEU A 479 -18.28 -40.94 -11.02
C LEU A 479 -18.45 -39.63 -11.77
N ARG A 480 -19.69 -39.34 -12.18
CA ARG A 480 -20.13 -38.00 -12.56
C ARG A 480 -21.21 -37.55 -11.57
N LEU A 481 -20.98 -36.41 -10.94
CA LEU A 481 -21.84 -35.85 -9.90
C LEU A 481 -22.60 -34.65 -10.46
N HIS A 482 -23.90 -34.58 -10.19
CA HIS A 482 -24.76 -33.47 -10.55
C HIS A 482 -25.31 -32.82 -9.28
N PHE A 483 -25.14 -31.51 -9.16
CA PHE A 483 -25.57 -30.71 -8.03
C PHE A 483 -26.69 -29.76 -8.43
N ALA A 484 -27.58 -29.46 -7.47
CA ALA A 484 -28.66 -28.47 -7.65
C ALA A 484 -28.15 -27.03 -7.75
N GLN A 485 -27.03 -26.75 -7.09
CA GLN A 485 -26.38 -25.45 -7.02
C GLN A 485 -24.92 -25.58 -7.46
N PRO A 486 -24.35 -24.56 -8.13
CA PRO A 486 -22.96 -24.62 -8.55
C PRO A 486 -22.03 -24.81 -7.36
N LEU A 487 -21.17 -25.82 -7.44
CA LEU A 487 -20.12 -26.06 -6.46
C LEU A 487 -18.83 -25.44 -6.99
N ASN A 488 -18.16 -24.63 -6.17
CA ASN A 488 -16.84 -24.08 -6.49
C ASN A 488 -15.76 -25.10 -6.15
N GLY A 489 -14.89 -25.40 -7.11
CA GLY A 489 -13.80 -26.35 -6.94
C GLY A 489 -12.62 -25.85 -6.10
N PRO A 490 -11.58 -26.68 -5.90
CA PRO A 490 -11.47 -28.06 -6.38
C PRO A 490 -12.30 -29.07 -5.59
N LEU A 491 -12.87 -30.04 -6.30
CA LEU A 491 -13.60 -31.16 -5.72
C LEU A 491 -12.73 -32.43 -5.73
N ALA A 492 -12.43 -32.93 -4.53
CA ALA A 492 -11.71 -34.20 -4.34
C ALA A 492 -12.34 -35.00 -3.21
N LEU A 493 -12.87 -36.19 -3.50
CA LEU A 493 -13.62 -37.02 -2.56
C LEU A 493 -13.03 -38.43 -2.44
N GLY A 494 -13.32 -39.10 -1.33
CA GLY A 494 -12.95 -40.48 -1.08
C GLY A 494 -11.59 -40.67 -0.44
N PHE A 495 -11.20 -41.94 -0.33
CA PHE A 495 -9.93 -42.34 0.23
C PHE A 495 -8.77 -41.86 -0.65
N GLY A 496 -7.79 -41.17 -0.04
CA GLY A 496 -6.63 -40.65 -0.76
C GLY A 496 -6.87 -39.33 -1.51
N CYS A 497 -8.00 -38.66 -1.29
CA CYS A 497 -8.34 -37.40 -1.95
C CYS A 497 -7.32 -36.27 -1.77
N HIS A 498 -6.64 -36.20 -0.62
CA HIS A 498 -5.55 -35.26 -0.39
C HIS A 498 -4.31 -35.50 -1.26
N PHE A 499 -4.21 -36.63 -1.95
CA PHE A 499 -2.99 -37.06 -2.66
C PHE A 499 -3.20 -37.30 -4.15
N GLY A 500 -4.41 -37.07 -4.68
CA GLY A 500 -4.67 -37.25 -6.11
C GLY A 500 -5.53 -38.45 -6.50
N LEU A 501 -6.21 -39.11 -5.55
CA LEU A 501 -7.33 -40.02 -5.88
C LEU A 501 -8.68 -39.30 -5.76
N GLY A 502 -9.70 -39.80 -6.45
CA GLY A 502 -11.04 -39.22 -6.45
C GLY A 502 -11.07 -37.72 -6.75
N LEU A 503 -10.20 -37.28 -7.67
CA LEU A 503 -10.19 -35.92 -8.17
C LEU A 503 -11.29 -35.74 -9.21
N PHE A 504 -11.95 -34.59 -9.19
CA PHE A 504 -12.97 -34.24 -10.16
C PHE A 504 -12.58 -32.98 -10.92
N CYS A 505 -12.88 -32.94 -12.20
CA CYS A 505 -12.84 -31.73 -13.02
C CYS A 505 -14.26 -31.22 -13.31
N ARG A 506 -14.39 -29.91 -13.49
CA ARG A 506 -15.63 -29.31 -13.97
C ARG A 506 -15.89 -29.75 -15.41
N THR A 507 -17.14 -30.02 -15.73
CA THR A 507 -17.56 -30.15 -17.14
C THR A 507 -18.12 -28.82 -17.60
N THR A 508 -17.46 -28.15 -18.53
CA THR A 508 -18.02 -26.96 -19.20
C THR A 508 -19.12 -27.44 -20.14
N GLY A 509 -20.35 -26.97 -19.94
CA GLY A 509 -21.50 -27.40 -20.72
C GLY A 509 -21.38 -27.04 -22.20
N THR A 510 -21.07 -28.02 -23.03
CA THR A 510 -21.74 -28.26 -24.32
C THR A 510 -21.84 -29.77 -24.49
N GLY A 511 -23.00 -30.31 -24.17
CA GLY A 511 -23.39 -31.70 -24.36
C GLY A 511 -24.90 -31.78 -24.26
#